data_AF-A0A915JKY5-F1
#
_entry.id   AF-A0A915JKY5-F1
#
_cell.length_a   1.000
_cell.length_b   1.000
_cell.length_c   1.000
_cell.angle_alpha   90.00
_cell.angle_beta   90.00
_cell.angle_gamma   90.00
#
_symmetry.space_group_name_H-M   'P 1'
#
loop_
_entity.id
_entity.type
_entity.pdbx_description
1 polymer ?
#
loop_
_entity_poly.entity_id
_entity_poly.type
_entity_poly.pdbx_seq_one_letter_code
_entity_poly.pdbx_strand_id
1 'polypeptide(L)'
;MELMEKIIMFTSDGAKHLAVILQTELMDLIAAHKEICLTSTLIKEAIDETKFNELYAKSKSMADDMGITVSFPNREKRLRKDNLNDQSSVKTYYKEKVHDAYLLKILAELENRFSNDQLVAFKFQYFLPDNAASLSYDAISEALMKYEKFFNEAKEKCVLEPELRRWQG
;
A
#
# COMPACT_ATOMS: atom_id res chain seq x y z
N MET A 1 -20.13 8.21 10.49
CA MET A 1 -19.61 7.19 9.56
C MET A 1 -18.89 7.85 8.37
N GLU A 2 -19.32 9.04 7.94
CA GLU A 2 -18.82 9.76 6.75
C GLU A 2 -17.41 10.39 6.84
N LEU A 3 -16.84 10.57 8.04
CA LEU A 3 -15.50 11.17 8.22
C LEU A 3 -14.38 10.21 7.78
N MET A 4 -14.55 8.91 8.06
CA MET A 4 -13.61 7.87 7.60
C MET A 4 -13.67 7.71 6.09
N GLU A 5 -14.86 7.80 5.48
CA GLU A 5 -15.04 7.67 4.03
C GLU A 5 -14.26 8.73 3.24
N LYS A 6 -14.06 9.92 3.81
CA LYS A 6 -13.34 11.02 3.13
C LYS A 6 -11.82 10.96 3.29
N ILE A 7 -11.31 10.48 4.43
CA ILE A 7 -9.89 10.13 4.58
C ILE A 7 -9.55 9.00 3.61
N ILE A 8 -10.45 8.00 3.51
CA ILE A 8 -10.39 6.94 2.50
C ILE A 8 -10.37 7.53 1.09
N MET A 9 -11.18 8.55 0.77
CA MET A 9 -11.17 9.19 -0.55
C MET A 9 -9.84 9.88 -0.90
N PHE A 10 -9.15 10.51 0.05
CA PHE A 10 -7.85 11.16 -0.20
C PHE A 10 -6.73 10.13 -0.42
N THR A 11 -6.73 9.04 0.35
CA THR A 11 -5.94 7.85 0.03
C THR A 11 -6.43 7.14 -1.25
N SER A 12 -7.69 7.36 -1.65
CA SER A 12 -8.30 6.64 -2.76
C SER A 12 -7.76 7.08 -4.10
N ASP A 13 -7.21 8.28 -4.31
CA ASP A 13 -6.74 8.61 -5.66
C ASP A 13 -5.45 7.84 -6.00
N GLY A 14 -4.52 7.72 -5.06
CA GLY A 14 -3.36 6.81 -5.18
C GLY A 14 -3.76 5.34 -5.10
N ALA A 15 -4.62 4.97 -4.14
CA ALA A 15 -5.08 3.59 -3.97
C ALA A 15 -6.02 3.12 -5.09
N LYS A 16 -6.73 4.01 -5.80
CA LYS A 16 -7.54 3.69 -7.00
C LYS A 16 -6.62 3.41 -8.16
N HIS A 17 -5.58 4.21 -8.37
CA HIS A 17 -4.61 3.93 -9.42
C HIS A 17 -3.97 2.55 -9.19
N LEU A 18 -3.59 2.29 -7.94
CA LEU A 18 -3.09 1.00 -7.52
C LEU A 18 -4.13 -0.12 -7.69
N ALA A 19 -5.38 0.10 -7.29
CA ALA A 19 -6.45 -0.88 -7.42
C ALA A 19 -6.74 -1.19 -8.89
N VAL A 20 -6.72 -0.20 -9.78
CA VAL A 20 -6.88 -0.40 -11.23
C VAL A 20 -5.77 -1.29 -11.76
N ILE A 21 -4.51 -1.00 -11.42
CA ILE A 21 -3.35 -1.79 -11.87
C ILE A 21 -3.38 -3.22 -11.34
N LEU A 22 -3.75 -3.41 -10.07
CA LEU A 22 -3.82 -4.73 -9.44
C LEU A 22 -5.06 -5.55 -9.84
N GLN A 23 -6.02 -4.93 -10.52
CA GLN A 23 -7.27 -5.57 -10.96
C GLN A 23 -7.37 -5.71 -12.48
N THR A 24 -6.31 -5.41 -13.24
CA THR A 24 -6.29 -5.68 -14.68
C THR A 24 -6.09 -7.17 -14.96
N GLU A 25 -6.69 -7.67 -16.05
CA GLU A 25 -6.49 -9.06 -16.51
C GLU A 25 -5.02 -9.36 -16.85
N LEU A 26 -4.28 -8.33 -17.28
CA LEU A 26 -2.84 -8.37 -17.56
C LEU A 26 -2.09 -7.61 -16.47
N MET A 27 -2.21 -8.07 -15.23
CA MET A 27 -1.53 -7.48 -14.08
C MET A 27 -0.01 -7.60 -14.22
N ASP A 28 0.67 -6.49 -14.51
CA ASP A 28 2.12 -6.40 -14.44
C ASP A 28 2.54 -6.03 -13.02
N LEU A 29 2.95 -7.04 -12.24
CA LEU A 29 3.35 -6.90 -10.84
C LEU A 29 4.61 -6.03 -10.65
N ILE A 30 5.44 -5.86 -11.69
CA ILE A 30 6.62 -4.99 -11.62
C ILE A 30 6.23 -3.54 -11.88
N ALA A 31 5.35 -3.28 -12.85
CA ALA A 31 4.76 -1.96 -13.02
C ALA A 31 3.99 -1.55 -11.76
N ALA A 32 3.20 -2.47 -11.19
CA ALA A 32 2.50 -2.28 -9.93
C ALA A 32 3.46 -1.94 -8.78
N HIS A 33 4.59 -2.65 -8.65
CA HIS A 33 5.58 -2.35 -7.62
C HIS A 33 6.12 -0.92 -7.74
N LYS A 34 6.40 -0.41 -8.95
CA LYS A 34 6.85 0.98 -9.13
C LYS A 34 5.81 1.99 -8.64
N GLU A 35 4.55 1.79 -8.99
CA GLU A 35 3.44 2.64 -8.57
C GLU A 35 3.18 2.58 -7.05
N ILE A 36 3.45 1.44 -6.43
CA ILE A 36 3.36 1.26 -4.98
C ILE A 36 4.48 1.99 -4.26
N CYS A 37 5.69 2.02 -4.81
CA CYS A 37 6.76 2.85 -4.27
C CYS A 37 6.35 4.33 -4.28
N LEU A 38 5.78 4.82 -5.39
CA LEU A 38 5.27 6.20 -5.50
C LEU A 38 4.15 6.46 -4.48
N THR A 39 3.17 5.55 -4.39
CA THR A 39 2.06 5.63 -3.44
C THR A 39 2.55 5.62 -1.99
N SER A 40 3.57 4.82 -1.68
CA SER A 40 4.16 4.77 -0.33
C SER A 40 4.85 6.09 0.02
N THR A 41 5.52 6.73 -0.93
CA THR A 41 6.09 8.08 -0.74
C THR A 41 4.99 9.10 -0.48
N LEU A 42 3.91 9.08 -1.25
CA LEU A 42 2.75 9.97 -1.05
C LEU A 42 2.08 9.76 0.31
N ILE A 43 1.99 8.52 0.79
CA ILE A 43 1.48 8.21 2.13
C ILE A 43 2.41 8.77 3.21
N LYS A 44 3.73 8.64 3.05
CA LYS A 44 4.72 9.24 3.97
C LYS A 44 4.60 10.76 4.00
N GLU A 45 4.40 11.41 2.86
CA GLU A 45 4.13 12.84 2.76
C GLU A 45 2.76 13.22 3.37
N ALA A 46 1.76 12.33 3.29
CA ALA A 46 0.45 12.57 3.89
C ALA A 46 0.46 12.52 5.42
N ILE A 47 1.44 11.85 6.03
CA ILE A 47 1.69 11.89 7.49
C ILE A 47 2.20 13.29 7.93
N ASP A 48 2.52 14.19 7.00
CA ASP A 48 2.88 15.57 7.32
C ASP A 48 1.75 16.33 8.04
N GLU A 49 2.16 17.17 8.98
CA GLU A 49 1.30 17.92 9.87
C GLU A 49 0.45 18.95 9.13
N THR A 50 0.98 19.56 8.07
CA THR A 50 0.27 20.56 7.27
C THR A 50 -0.95 19.94 6.58
N LYS A 51 -0.78 18.77 5.96
CA LYS A 51 -1.82 18.05 5.23
C LYS A 51 -2.91 17.51 6.15
N PHE A 52 -2.53 17.01 7.32
CA PHE A 52 -3.49 16.65 8.36
C PHE A 52 -4.34 17.84 8.80
N ASN A 53 -3.72 19.01 9.02
CA ASN A 53 -4.43 20.20 9.48
C ASN A 53 -5.49 20.66 8.47
N GLU A 54 -5.19 20.64 7.19
CA GLU A 54 -6.13 20.97 6.11
C GLU A 54 -7.31 19.99 6.07
N LEU A 55 -7.03 18.69 6.10
CA LEU A 55 -8.06 17.64 6.10
C LEU A 55 -8.95 17.72 7.34
N TYR A 56 -8.35 17.95 8.51
CA TYR A 56 -9.08 18.10 9.76
C TYR A 56 -9.97 19.34 9.75
N ALA A 57 -9.46 20.49 9.27
CA ALA A 57 -10.23 21.73 9.17
C ALA A 57 -11.44 21.58 8.23
N LYS A 58 -11.23 20.99 7.05
CA LYS A 58 -12.30 20.70 6.08
C LYS A 58 -13.36 19.77 6.67
N SER A 59 -12.93 18.73 7.36
CA SER A 59 -13.82 17.75 7.98
C SER A 59 -14.60 18.34 9.15
N LYS A 60 -13.97 19.20 9.95
CA LYS A 60 -14.61 19.93 11.05
C LYS A 60 -15.67 20.90 10.52
N SER A 61 -15.35 21.69 9.49
CA SER A 61 -16.30 22.61 8.84
C SER A 61 -17.56 21.88 8.38
N MET A 62 -17.42 20.72 7.72
CA MET A 62 -18.56 19.91 7.29
C MET A 62 -19.38 19.37 8.46
N ALA A 63 -18.74 18.96 9.55
CA ALA A 63 -19.43 18.51 10.74
C ALA A 63 -20.24 19.66 11.37
N ASP A 64 -19.64 20.85 11.45
CA ASP A 64 -20.31 22.06 11.95
C ASP A 64 -21.52 22.43 11.08
N ASP A 65 -21.40 22.35 9.74
CA ASP A 65 -22.51 22.57 8.79
C ASP A 65 -23.68 21.60 8.99
N MET A 66 -23.40 20.39 9.49
CA MET A 66 -24.40 19.36 9.80
C MET A 66 -24.91 19.44 11.25
N GLY A 67 -24.45 20.41 12.04
CA GLY A 67 -24.77 20.53 13.47
C GLY A 67 -24.14 19.44 14.34
N ILE A 68 -23.08 18.78 13.86
CA ILE A 68 -22.38 17.68 14.53
C ILE A 68 -21.13 18.23 15.23
N THR A 69 -21.07 18.10 16.55
CA THR A 69 -19.86 18.46 17.30
C THR A 69 -18.79 17.36 17.23
N VAL A 70 -17.63 17.69 16.66
CA VAL A 70 -16.46 16.80 16.66
C VAL A 70 -15.97 16.60 18.10
N SER A 71 -15.97 15.35 18.57
CA SER A 71 -15.57 14.99 19.93
C SER A 71 -15.02 13.57 19.99
N PHE A 72 -14.38 13.20 21.09
CA PHE A 72 -13.86 11.84 21.28
C PHE A 72 -14.94 10.76 21.07
N PRO A 73 -14.57 9.57 20.54
CA PRO A 73 -15.46 8.42 20.53
C PRO A 73 -15.89 8.01 21.95
N ASN A 74 -17.11 7.50 22.10
CA ASN A 74 -17.69 7.16 23.41
C ASN A 74 -16.81 6.25 24.27
N ARG A 75 -16.06 5.32 23.65
CA ARG A 75 -15.12 4.45 24.36
C ARG A 75 -13.96 5.24 24.98
N GLU A 76 -13.40 6.18 24.22
CA GLU A 76 -12.28 7.01 24.67
C GLU A 76 -12.73 8.03 25.72
N LYS A 77 -13.96 8.55 25.59
CA LYS A 77 -14.58 9.41 26.62
C LYS A 77 -14.70 8.73 27.98
N ARG A 78 -14.99 7.43 28.01
CA ARG A 78 -15.11 6.66 29.26
C ARG A 78 -13.76 6.43 29.96
N LEU A 79 -12.67 6.41 29.19
CA LEU A 79 -11.31 6.21 29.69
C LEU A 79 -10.68 7.51 30.19
N ARG A 80 -11.00 8.65 29.56
CA ARG A 80 -10.50 9.97 29.93
C ARG A 80 -11.53 10.69 30.82
N LYS A 81 -11.53 10.38 32.12
CA LYS A 81 -12.49 10.97 33.07
C LYS A 81 -12.31 12.48 33.29
N ASP A 82 -11.14 13.06 33.03
CA ASP A 82 -10.79 14.39 33.57
C ASP A 82 -10.53 15.53 32.58
N ASN A 83 -10.55 15.35 31.25
CA ASN A 83 -10.34 16.47 30.30
C ASN A 83 -10.99 16.20 28.93
N LEU A 84 -12.32 16.14 28.88
CA LEU A 84 -13.08 15.59 27.75
C LEU A 84 -13.28 16.53 26.55
N ASN A 85 -13.06 17.84 26.70
CA ASN A 85 -13.54 18.84 25.74
C ASN A 85 -12.47 19.83 25.25
N ASP A 86 -11.19 19.62 25.54
CA ASP A 86 -10.15 20.46 24.94
C ASP A 86 -10.06 20.13 23.43
N GLN A 87 -10.38 21.10 22.57
CA GLN A 87 -10.34 20.92 21.11
C GLN A 87 -8.94 20.53 20.62
N SER A 88 -7.89 20.96 21.31
CA SER A 88 -6.52 20.53 21.01
C SER A 88 -6.39 19.02 21.22
N SER A 89 -6.87 18.50 22.34
CA SER A 89 -6.83 17.08 22.68
C SER A 89 -7.64 16.19 21.72
N VAL A 90 -8.79 16.67 21.24
CA VAL A 90 -9.62 15.96 20.26
C VAL A 90 -8.92 15.89 18.91
N LYS A 91 -8.33 17.00 18.46
CA LYS A 91 -7.57 17.06 17.20
C LYS A 91 -6.37 16.12 17.23
N THR A 92 -5.60 16.14 18.32
CA THR A 92 -4.44 15.25 18.51
C THR A 92 -4.86 13.78 18.49
N TYR A 93 -6.00 13.44 19.09
CA TYR A 93 -6.52 12.06 19.02
C TYR A 93 -6.81 11.61 17.59
N TYR A 94 -7.50 12.42 16.80
CA TYR A 94 -7.78 12.07 15.41
C TYR A 94 -6.51 12.02 14.55
N LYS A 95 -5.48 12.80 14.88
CA LYS A 95 -4.15 12.70 14.26
C LYS A 95 -3.51 11.35 14.58
N GLU A 96 -3.19 11.12 15.84
CA GLU A 96 -2.34 10.01 16.24
C GLU A 96 -3.05 8.64 16.18
N LYS A 97 -4.32 8.58 16.61
CA LYS A 97 -5.03 7.31 16.80
C LYS A 97 -5.88 6.91 15.62
N VAL A 98 -6.14 7.83 14.68
CA VAL A 98 -6.97 7.55 13.50
C VAL A 98 -6.16 7.75 12.23
N HIS A 99 -5.70 8.98 11.96
CA HIS A 99 -5.03 9.32 10.71
C HIS A 99 -3.67 8.60 10.57
N ASP A 100 -2.74 8.88 11.48
CA ASP A 100 -1.37 8.35 11.40
C ASP A 100 -1.38 6.83 11.56
N ALA A 101 -2.15 6.32 12.52
CA ALA A 101 -2.29 4.88 12.74
C ALA A 101 -2.81 4.13 11.50
N TYR A 102 -3.77 4.71 10.76
CA TYR A 102 -4.31 4.11 9.55
C TYR A 102 -3.29 4.16 8.40
N LEU A 103 -2.66 5.31 8.17
CA LEU A 103 -1.67 5.48 7.11
C LEU A 103 -0.44 4.60 7.34
N LEU A 104 0.07 4.54 8.57
CA LEU A 104 1.18 3.66 8.92
C LEU A 104 0.84 2.18 8.73
N LYS A 105 -0.40 1.78 9.01
CA LYS A 105 -0.84 0.41 8.77
C LYS A 105 -0.86 0.08 7.28
N ILE A 106 -1.42 0.96 6.44
CA ILE A 106 -1.40 0.78 4.98
C ILE A 106 0.03 0.69 4.48
N LEU A 107 0.88 1.60 4.95
CA LEU A 107 2.29 1.65 4.58
C LEU A 107 3.00 0.32 4.90
N ALA A 108 2.82 -0.18 6.11
CA ALA A 108 3.40 -1.46 6.53
C ALA A 108 2.88 -2.63 5.69
N GLU A 109 1.60 -2.65 5.33
CA GLU A 109 1.04 -3.69 4.46
C GLU A 109 1.59 -3.61 3.02
N LEU A 110 1.76 -2.41 2.47
CA LEU A 110 2.36 -2.19 1.15
C LEU A 110 3.83 -2.59 1.12
N GLU A 111 4.62 -2.12 2.11
CA GLU A 111 6.06 -2.42 2.21
C GLU A 111 6.31 -3.92 2.42
N ASN A 112 5.44 -4.63 3.14
CA ASN A 112 5.57 -6.08 3.33
C ASN A 112 5.22 -6.86 2.05
N ARG A 113 4.12 -6.51 1.38
CA ARG A 113 3.65 -7.22 0.17
C ARG A 113 4.49 -6.93 -1.07
N PHE A 114 5.10 -5.76 -1.15
CA PHE A 114 5.92 -5.30 -2.26
C PHE A 114 7.34 -5.01 -1.80
N SER A 115 7.87 -5.89 -0.95
CA SER A 115 9.27 -5.81 -0.56
C SER A 115 10.18 -6.14 -1.76
N ASN A 116 11.44 -5.69 -1.71
CA ASN A 116 12.41 -5.99 -2.76
C ASN A 116 12.61 -7.50 -2.99
N ASP A 117 12.39 -8.33 -1.97
CA ASP A 117 12.44 -9.78 -2.10
C ASP A 117 11.26 -10.30 -2.93
N GLN A 118 10.07 -9.71 -2.77
CA GLN A 118 8.89 -10.01 -3.60
C GLN A 118 9.05 -9.48 -5.03
N LEU A 119 9.75 -8.36 -5.24
CA LEU A 119 10.04 -7.84 -6.59
C LEU A 119 10.78 -8.86 -7.45
N VAL A 120 11.71 -9.63 -6.87
CA VAL A 120 12.37 -10.71 -7.60
C VAL A 120 11.38 -11.82 -7.94
N ALA A 121 10.49 -12.17 -7.02
CA ALA A 121 9.44 -13.15 -7.31
C ALA A 121 8.50 -12.67 -8.43
N PHE A 122 8.19 -11.38 -8.50
CA PHE A 122 7.39 -10.80 -9.58
C PHE A 122 8.05 -10.90 -10.95
N LYS A 123 9.39 -10.92 -11.03
CA LYS A 123 10.09 -11.20 -12.30
C LYS A 123 9.75 -12.58 -12.87
N PHE A 124 9.26 -13.52 -12.06
CA PHE A 124 8.79 -14.82 -12.57
C PHE A 124 7.56 -14.71 -13.47
N GLN A 125 6.77 -13.63 -13.39
CA GLN A 125 5.64 -13.41 -14.30
C GLN A 125 6.07 -13.32 -15.78
N TYR A 126 7.31 -12.93 -16.03
CA TYR A 126 7.84 -12.83 -17.39
C TYR A 126 8.20 -14.18 -17.98
N PHE A 127 8.33 -15.22 -17.15
CA PHE A 127 8.52 -16.59 -17.62
C PHE A 127 7.21 -17.16 -18.19
N LEU A 128 6.12 -16.39 -18.31
CA LEU A 128 4.97 -16.85 -19.08
C LEU A 128 5.35 -17.00 -20.56
N PRO A 129 4.88 -18.05 -21.26
CA PRO A 129 5.26 -18.34 -22.64
C PRO A 129 5.11 -17.15 -23.60
N ASP A 130 4.05 -16.36 -23.42
CA ASP A 130 3.74 -15.20 -24.26
C ASP A 130 4.79 -14.07 -24.15
N ASN A 131 5.51 -14.00 -23.02
CA ASN A 131 6.52 -12.96 -22.76
C ASN A 131 7.96 -13.49 -22.93
N ALA A 132 8.15 -14.81 -22.80
CA ALA A 132 9.46 -15.47 -22.77
C ALA A 132 10.33 -15.20 -24.01
N ALA A 133 9.70 -15.09 -25.19
CA ALA A 133 10.38 -14.86 -26.47
C ALA A 133 11.10 -13.50 -26.56
N SER A 134 10.71 -12.52 -25.75
CA SER A 134 11.25 -11.15 -25.78
C SER A 134 12.30 -10.85 -24.71
N LEU A 135 12.55 -11.81 -23.81
CA LEU A 135 13.40 -11.61 -22.63
C LEU A 135 14.87 -11.89 -22.93
N SER A 136 15.74 -10.95 -22.56
CA SER A 136 17.18 -11.21 -22.49
C SER A 136 17.52 -12.02 -21.25
N TYR A 137 18.55 -12.87 -21.36
CA TYR A 137 19.05 -13.66 -20.23
C TYR A 137 19.47 -12.77 -19.04
N ASP A 138 20.05 -11.61 -19.31
CA ASP A 138 20.44 -10.64 -18.28
C ASP A 138 19.25 -10.17 -17.43
N ALA A 139 18.08 -9.99 -18.04
CA ALA A 139 16.87 -9.55 -17.35
C ALA A 139 16.33 -10.58 -16.33
N ILE A 140 16.64 -11.86 -16.53
CA ILE A 140 16.07 -12.99 -15.77
C ILE A 140 17.10 -13.72 -14.89
N SER A 141 18.39 -13.48 -15.10
CA SER A 141 19.49 -14.15 -14.37
C SER A 141 19.37 -14.02 -12.84
N GLU A 142 19.02 -12.83 -12.34
CA GLU A 142 18.81 -12.60 -10.90
C GLU A 142 17.62 -13.39 -10.35
N ALA A 143 16.54 -13.48 -11.13
CA ALA A 143 15.36 -14.26 -10.75
C ALA A 143 15.69 -15.75 -10.71
N LEU A 144 16.39 -16.28 -11.71
CA LEU A 144 16.83 -17.68 -11.76
C LEU A 144 17.70 -18.07 -10.55
N MET A 145 18.67 -17.23 -10.17
CA MET A 145 19.52 -17.51 -9.00
C MET A 145 18.76 -17.51 -7.66
N LYS A 146 17.67 -16.73 -7.57
CA LYS A 146 16.83 -16.67 -6.37
C LYS A 146 15.71 -17.71 -6.40
N TYR A 147 15.32 -18.21 -7.57
CA TYR A 147 14.31 -19.26 -7.76
C TYR A 147 14.59 -20.49 -6.89
N GLU A 148 15.85 -20.95 -6.88
CA GLU A 148 16.29 -22.10 -6.08
C GLU A 148 16.13 -21.87 -4.57
N LYS A 149 16.24 -20.62 -4.09
CA LYS A 149 16.05 -20.27 -2.68
C LYS A 149 14.59 -20.24 -2.26
N PHE A 150 13.67 -19.97 -3.20
CA PHE A 150 12.22 -19.99 -2.93
C PHE A 150 11.68 -21.43 -2.83
N PHE A 151 12.29 -22.38 -3.55
CA PHE A 151 11.92 -23.81 -3.51
C PHE A 151 12.93 -24.63 -2.70
N ASN A 152 13.00 -24.40 -1.39
CA ASN A 152 13.86 -25.14 -0.47
C ASN A 152 13.55 -26.66 -0.33
N GLU A 153 12.74 -27.26 -1.20
CA GLU A 153 12.30 -28.67 -1.08
C GLU A 153 12.35 -29.49 -2.39
N ALA A 154 12.54 -28.89 -3.57
CA ALA A 154 12.61 -29.65 -4.80
C ALA A 154 14.05 -30.12 -5.06
N LYS A 155 14.31 -31.41 -4.86
CA LYS A 155 15.57 -32.11 -5.24
C LYS A 155 15.85 -32.10 -6.76
N GLU A 156 15.09 -31.36 -7.54
CA GLU A 156 15.19 -31.31 -9.00
C GLU A 156 15.95 -30.04 -9.39
N LYS A 157 17.10 -30.24 -10.05
CA LYS A 157 17.89 -29.17 -10.67
C LYS A 157 16.98 -28.23 -11.46
N CYS A 158 17.24 -26.93 -11.37
CA CYS A 158 16.55 -25.84 -12.07
C CYS A 158 15.99 -26.25 -13.45
N VAL A 159 14.70 -26.61 -13.48
CA VAL A 159 13.97 -26.97 -14.72
C VAL A 159 13.55 -25.71 -15.50
N LEU A 160 13.63 -24.55 -14.84
CA LEU A 160 13.17 -23.26 -15.38
C LEU A 160 14.02 -22.75 -16.54
N GLU A 161 15.35 -22.88 -16.46
CA GLU A 161 16.25 -22.44 -17.54
C GLU A 161 16.09 -23.28 -18.82
N PRO A 162 16.05 -24.62 -18.77
CA PRO A 162 15.74 -25.44 -19.95
C PRO A 162 14.37 -25.14 -20.58
N GLU A 163 13.31 -24.97 -19.77
CA GLU A 163 11.97 -24.65 -20.30
C GLU A 163 11.92 -23.24 -20.90
N LEU A 164 12.60 -22.26 -20.31
CA LEU A 164 12.65 -20.93 -20.90
C LEU A 164 13.38 -20.92 -22.24
N ARG A 165 14.50 -21.65 -22.37
CA ARG A 165 15.18 -21.82 -23.67
C ARG A 165 14.27 -22.49 -24.71
N ARG A 166 13.45 -23.45 -24.28
CA ARG A 166 12.47 -24.13 -25.14
C ARG A 166 11.41 -23.17 -25.67
N TRP A 167 10.96 -22.22 -24.84
CA TRP A 167 10.00 -21.18 -25.26
C TRP A 167 10.63 -20.07 -26.10
N GLN A 168 11.94 -19.84 -25.96
CA GLN A 168 12.67 -18.85 -26.75
C GLN A 168 12.98 -19.30 -28.18
N GLY A 169 13.09 -20.61 -28.43
CA GLY A 169 13.25 -21.17 -29.78
C GLY A 169 14.64 -20.97 -30.36
#